data_AF-A0A6G3MEF3-F1
#
_entry.id   AF-A0A6G3MEF3-F1
#
_cell.length_a   1.000
_cell.length_b   1.000
_cell.length_c   1.000
_cell.angle_alpha   90.00
_cell.angle_beta   90.00
_cell.angle_gamma   90.00
#
_symmetry.space_group_name_H-M   'P 1'
#
loop_
_entity.id
_entity.type
_entity.pdbx_description
1 polymer ?
#
loop_
_entity_poly.entity_id
_entity_poly.type
_entity_poly.pdbx_seq_one_letter_code
_entity_poly.pdbx_strand_id
1 'polypeptide(L)'
;MGIPNQFWQGYQVMCWAFGTTPFNMFPEITLSLSSTNSEYLEFRLLITPQLYLREANDDNSHNLTQNCYRFAISKSEKGIVIGAVFMEGFYVIFDRENSQIGFAKSNCGENGRLNINSKVFGTYKRNNSVRECYTGDNFEDADNIIKLMIYVLTGITLISIIPPIFFILKAAVVFSREK
;
A
#
# COMPACT_ATOMS: atom_id res chain seq x y z
N MET A 1 16.33 17.50 21.33
CA MET A 1 17.11 16.46 20.63
C MET A 1 16.27 16.01 19.45
N GLY A 2 16.71 16.25 18.21
CA GLY A 2 15.92 15.95 17.01
C GLY A 2 16.15 14.52 16.54
N ILE A 3 15.08 13.84 16.09
CA ILE A 3 15.18 12.54 15.42
C ILE A 3 15.69 12.77 13.98
N PRO A 4 16.75 12.09 13.51
CA PRO A 4 17.30 12.31 12.18
C PRO A 4 16.33 11.95 11.05
N ASN A 5 16.36 12.69 9.94
CA ASN A 5 15.52 12.39 8.76
C ASN A 5 15.78 10.99 8.19
N GLN A 6 17.01 10.50 8.26
CA GLN A 6 17.37 9.18 7.75
C GLN A 6 16.74 8.03 8.56
N PHE A 7 16.39 8.26 9.83
CA PHE A 7 15.61 7.31 10.61
C PHE A 7 14.17 7.21 10.09
N TRP A 8 13.51 8.35 9.85
CA TRP A 8 12.15 8.39 9.29
C TRP A 8 12.05 7.83 7.87
N GLN A 9 13.15 7.86 7.13
CA GLN A 9 13.24 7.25 5.80
C GLN A 9 13.55 5.74 5.86
N GLY A 10 13.83 5.19 7.05
CA GLY A 10 14.17 3.78 7.24
C GLY A 10 15.64 3.42 6.95
N TYR A 11 16.49 4.39 6.60
CA TYR A 11 17.90 4.17 6.24
C TYR A 11 18.79 3.95 7.47
N GLN A 12 18.44 4.51 8.62
CA GLN A 12 19.20 4.39 9.86
C GLN A 12 18.39 3.76 10.99
N VAL A 13 19.11 3.17 11.96
CA VAL A 13 18.56 2.71 13.23
C VAL A 13 18.79 3.76 14.31
N MET A 14 17.94 3.76 15.33
CA MET A 14 18.18 4.52 16.56
C MET A 14 18.25 3.56 17.74
N CYS A 15 19.26 3.74 18.58
CA CYS A 15 19.52 2.88 19.73
C CYS A 15 19.37 3.65 21.03
N TRP A 16 18.75 3.02 22.01
CA TRP A 16 18.64 3.51 23.38
C TRP A 16 19.13 2.44 24.34
N ALA A 17 19.54 2.82 25.55
CA ALA A 17 19.87 1.85 26.58
C ALA A 17 18.66 0.94 26.86
N PHE A 18 18.94 -0.30 27.28
CA PHE A 18 17.90 -1.28 27.56
C PHE A 18 16.87 -0.74 28.55
N GLY A 19 15.59 -0.85 28.20
CA GLY A 19 14.47 -0.35 29.02
C GLY A 19 14.29 1.17 29.05
N THR A 20 15.15 1.95 28.38
CA THR A 20 15.05 3.43 28.33
C THR A 20 14.50 3.96 27.02
N THR A 21 13.98 3.09 26.14
CA THR A 21 13.37 3.52 24.88
C THR A 21 12.16 4.43 25.17
N PRO A 22 12.14 5.67 24.67
CA PRO A 22 11.13 6.65 25.05
C PRO A 22 9.86 6.51 24.20
N PHE A 23 9.17 5.37 24.29
CA PHE A 23 7.96 5.11 23.50
C PHE A 23 6.87 6.18 23.70
N ASN A 24 6.80 6.81 24.87
CA ASN A 24 5.85 7.88 25.18
C ASN A 24 6.09 9.19 24.40
N MET A 25 7.26 9.39 23.80
CA MET A 25 7.53 10.54 22.95
C MET A 25 7.04 10.35 21.51
N PHE A 26 6.65 9.13 21.16
CA PHE A 26 6.16 8.77 19.83
C PHE A 26 4.63 8.69 19.84
N PRO A 27 3.94 9.17 18.80
CA PRO A 27 2.48 9.19 18.76
C PRO A 27 1.87 7.80 18.53
N GLU A 28 0.67 7.59 19.01
CA GLU A 28 -0.16 6.47 18.55
C GLU A 28 -0.71 6.78 17.15
N ILE A 29 -0.89 5.76 16.32
CA ILE A 29 -1.42 5.91 14.95
C ILE A 29 -2.76 5.19 14.89
N THR A 30 -3.78 5.88 14.36
CA THR A 30 -5.13 5.34 14.20
C THR A 30 -5.50 5.25 12.72
N LEU A 31 -6.01 4.08 12.31
CA LEU A 31 -6.57 3.84 10.98
C LEU A 31 -8.09 3.66 11.10
N SER A 32 -8.86 4.50 10.42
CA SER A 32 -10.31 4.30 10.25
C SER A 32 -10.57 3.38 9.05
N LEU A 33 -11.38 2.34 9.26
CA LEU A 33 -11.76 1.36 8.24
C LEU A 33 -13.28 1.32 8.09
N SER A 34 -13.77 1.07 6.88
CA SER A 34 -15.20 0.95 6.61
C SER A 34 -15.81 -0.26 7.32
N SER A 35 -17.02 -0.09 7.85
CA SER A 35 -17.82 -1.20 8.35
C SER A 35 -18.59 -1.86 7.21
N THR A 36 -18.77 -3.18 7.28
CA THR A 36 -19.61 -3.95 6.36
C THR A 36 -21.11 -3.70 6.58
N ASN A 37 -21.50 -3.15 7.74
CA ASN A 37 -22.91 -2.92 8.09
C ASN A 37 -23.52 -1.71 7.38
N SER A 38 -22.73 -0.69 7.04
CA SER A 38 -23.22 0.54 6.42
C SER A 38 -22.06 1.39 5.88
N GLU A 39 -22.30 2.08 4.75
CA GLU A 39 -21.34 3.02 4.16
C GLU A 39 -21.10 4.29 5.02
N TYR A 40 -21.92 4.52 6.05
CA TYR A 40 -21.75 5.63 6.99
C TYR A 40 -21.13 5.20 8.32
N LEU A 41 -20.70 3.95 8.43
CA LEU A 41 -20.07 3.42 9.62
C LEU A 41 -18.59 3.10 9.36
N GLU A 42 -17.76 3.43 10.34
CA GLU A 42 -16.36 3.02 10.40
C GLU A 42 -16.04 2.44 11.77
N PHE A 43 -14.97 1.67 11.85
CA PHE A 43 -14.31 1.31 13.09
C PHE A 43 -12.86 1.76 13.01
N ARG A 44 -12.15 1.79 14.15
CA ARG A 44 -10.78 2.31 14.19
C ARG A 44 -9.82 1.31 14.79
N LEU A 45 -8.66 1.19 14.16
CA LEU A 45 -7.53 0.41 14.64
C LEU A 45 -6.46 1.35 15.17
N LEU A 46 -6.08 1.20 16.43
CA LEU A 46 -4.99 1.96 17.03
C LEU A 46 -3.77 1.07 17.22
N ILE A 47 -2.64 1.53 16.68
CA ILE A 47 -1.33 0.94 16.91
C ILE A 47 -0.46 1.88 17.72
N THR A 48 0.42 1.28 18.51
CA THR A 48 1.32 2.01 19.40
C THR A 48 2.74 2.04 18.83
N PRO A 49 3.62 2.93 19.32
CA PRO A 49 5.01 3.02 18.88
C PRO A 49 5.79 1.71 18.93
N GLN A 50 5.46 0.82 19.86
CA GLN A 50 6.08 -0.51 19.99
C GLN A 50 5.92 -1.38 18.75
N LEU A 51 4.91 -1.13 17.92
CA LEU A 51 4.72 -1.85 16.65
C LEU A 51 5.56 -1.21 15.55
N TYR A 52 5.35 0.09 15.28
CA TYR A 52 6.01 0.73 14.14
C TYR A 52 7.48 1.10 14.37
N LEU A 53 7.97 0.99 15.60
CA LEU A 53 9.40 0.98 15.94
C LEU A 53 9.83 -0.47 16.07
N ARG A 54 10.32 -1.03 14.97
CA ARG A 54 10.71 -2.45 14.92
C ARG A 54 12.12 -2.63 15.46
N GLU A 55 12.29 -3.51 16.43
CA GLU A 55 13.60 -3.89 16.94
C GLU A 55 14.47 -4.42 15.79
N ALA A 56 15.65 -3.83 15.62
CA ALA A 56 16.62 -4.24 14.64
C ALA A 56 17.70 -5.05 15.35
N ASN A 57 17.80 -6.33 15.03
CA ASN A 57 18.98 -7.10 15.32
C ASN A 57 20.08 -6.59 14.38
N ASP A 58 20.91 -5.67 14.85
CA ASP A 58 22.08 -5.25 14.10
C ASP A 58 23.24 -6.19 14.46
N ASP A 59 23.66 -7.02 13.51
CA ASP A 59 24.80 -7.94 13.67
C ASP A 59 26.11 -7.20 14.03
N ASN A 60 26.19 -5.88 13.78
CA ASN A 60 27.33 -5.03 14.16
C ASN A 60 27.17 -4.35 15.53
N SER A 61 26.02 -4.49 16.20
CA SER A 61 25.79 -3.93 17.53
C SER A 61 26.35 -4.87 18.61
N HIS A 62 27.68 -4.91 18.72
CA HIS A 62 28.42 -5.60 19.78
C HIS A 62 28.14 -5.07 21.21
N ASN A 63 27.13 -4.22 21.42
CA ASN A 63 26.73 -3.72 22.72
C ASN A 63 25.41 -4.36 23.16
N LEU A 64 25.52 -5.44 23.94
CA LEU A 64 24.41 -6.16 24.60
C LEU A 64 23.57 -5.30 25.58
N THR A 65 23.79 -3.98 25.63
CA THR A 65 23.22 -3.05 26.60
C THR A 65 22.22 -2.06 25.99
N GLN A 66 21.94 -2.16 24.69
CA GLN A 66 21.06 -1.24 23.97
C GLN A 66 20.01 -1.98 23.14
N ASN A 67 18.83 -1.36 22.99
CA ASN A 67 17.81 -1.76 22.04
C ASN A 67 17.82 -0.78 20.87
N CYS A 68 18.00 -1.31 19.66
CA CYS A 68 18.01 -0.54 18.42
C CYS A 68 16.70 -0.75 17.66
N TYR A 69 16.17 0.30 17.05
CA TYR A 69 14.90 0.26 16.34
C TYR A 69 15.02 0.90 14.95
N ARG A 70 14.24 0.37 14.01
CA ARG A 70 13.97 0.95 12.69
C ARG A 70 12.55 1.49 12.66
N PHE A 71 12.37 2.59 11.93
CA PHE A 71 11.03 3.08 11.60
C PHE A 71 10.43 2.20 10.50
N ALA A 72 9.34 1.50 10.82
CA ALA A 72 8.73 0.48 9.95
C ALA A 72 7.56 1.00 9.11
N ILE A 73 7.50 2.31 8.88
CA ILE A 73 6.54 2.95 7.97
C ILE A 73 7.36 3.57 6.84
N SER A 74 7.01 3.22 5.60
CA SER A 74 7.72 3.67 4.41
C SER A 74 6.77 4.29 3.40
N LYS A 75 7.30 5.19 2.57
CA LYS A 75 6.59 5.70 1.40
C LYS A 75 6.27 4.54 0.44
N SER A 76 5.08 4.56 -0.14
CA SER A 76 4.66 3.65 -1.22
C SER A 76 4.19 4.48 -2.41
N GLU A 77 4.49 4.00 -3.62
CA GLU A 77 4.04 4.61 -4.88
C GLU A 77 2.79 3.93 -5.44
N LYS A 78 2.43 2.74 -4.93
CA LYS A 78 1.34 1.90 -5.45
C LYS A 78 0.11 1.86 -4.54
N GLY A 79 0.02 2.79 -3.59
CA GLY A 79 -1.05 2.84 -2.59
C GLY A 79 -0.65 2.30 -1.22
N ILE A 80 -1.65 2.14 -0.35
CA ILE A 80 -1.46 1.83 1.07
C ILE A 80 -1.31 0.31 1.26
N VAL A 81 -0.24 -0.10 1.92
CA VAL A 81 0.00 -1.51 2.29
C VAL A 81 -0.04 -1.62 3.82
N ILE A 82 -1.03 -2.35 4.34
CA ILE A 82 -1.10 -2.70 5.76
C ILE A 82 -0.25 -3.96 5.95
N GLY A 83 1.03 -3.76 6.29
CA GLY A 83 2.00 -4.83 6.44
C GLY A 83 1.94 -5.57 7.78
N ALA A 84 2.83 -6.55 7.95
CA ALA A 84 2.91 -7.40 9.14
C ALA A 84 2.99 -6.61 10.45
N VAL A 85 3.75 -5.51 10.48
CA VAL A 85 3.91 -4.66 11.67
C VAL A 85 2.58 -4.10 12.20
N PHE A 86 1.65 -3.77 11.31
CA PHE A 86 0.30 -3.37 11.73
C PHE A 86 -0.51 -4.59 12.18
N MET A 87 -0.42 -5.68 11.43
CA MET A 87 -1.20 -6.90 11.70
C MET A 87 -0.79 -7.60 12.99
N GLU A 88 0.46 -7.49 13.44
CA GLU A 88 0.96 -8.06 14.70
C GLU A 88 0.20 -7.51 15.93
N GLY A 89 -0.34 -6.30 15.84
CA GLY A 89 -1.18 -5.70 16.88
C GLY A 89 -2.57 -6.33 17.03
N PHE A 90 -3.00 -7.15 16.06
CA PHE A 90 -4.38 -7.60 15.96
C PHE A 90 -4.50 -9.09 15.63
N TYR A 91 -5.60 -9.69 16.06
CA TYR A 91 -6.05 -10.94 15.48
C TYR A 91 -6.81 -10.61 14.19
N VAL A 92 -6.28 -11.07 13.05
CA VAL A 92 -6.80 -10.74 11.72
C VAL A 92 -7.48 -11.95 11.10
N ILE A 93 -8.72 -11.79 10.67
CA ILE A 93 -9.53 -12.84 10.03
C ILE A 93 -9.72 -12.47 8.56
N PHE A 94 -9.27 -13.34 7.67
CA PHE A 94 -9.49 -13.23 6.23
C PHE A 94 -10.71 -14.08 5.83
N ASP A 95 -11.90 -13.51 5.96
CA ASP A 95 -13.16 -14.18 5.63
C ASP A 95 -13.45 -14.02 4.13
N ARG A 96 -12.93 -14.96 3.35
CA ARG A 96 -13.05 -14.99 1.89
C ARG A 96 -14.47 -15.35 1.43
N GLU A 97 -15.21 -16.12 2.21
CA GLU A 97 -16.57 -16.53 1.87
C GLU A 97 -17.51 -15.31 1.87
N ASN A 98 -17.36 -14.42 2.87
CA ASN A 98 -18.15 -13.20 2.97
C ASN A 98 -17.43 -11.95 2.42
N SER A 99 -16.27 -12.11 1.76
CA SER A 99 -15.48 -11.02 1.16
C SER A 99 -15.16 -9.88 2.13
N GLN A 100 -14.77 -10.21 3.37
CA GLN A 100 -14.51 -9.23 4.43
C GLN A 100 -13.24 -9.56 5.21
N ILE A 101 -12.66 -8.55 5.87
CA ILE A 101 -11.51 -8.70 6.77
C ILE A 101 -11.93 -8.26 8.16
N GLY A 102 -11.80 -9.16 9.13
CA GLY A 102 -12.10 -8.90 10.54
C GLY A 102 -10.85 -8.58 11.33
N PHE A 103 -10.98 -7.68 12.31
CA PHE A 103 -9.92 -7.33 13.26
C PHE A 103 -10.43 -7.45 14.69
N ALA A 104 -9.64 -8.08 15.54
CA ALA A 104 -9.88 -8.17 16.97
C ALA A 104 -8.59 -7.89 17.75
N LYS A 105 -8.72 -7.65 19.07
CA LYS A 105 -7.56 -7.52 19.95
C LYS A 105 -6.72 -8.80 19.88
N SER A 106 -5.41 -8.67 19.68
CA SER A 106 -4.47 -9.79 19.78
C SER A 106 -4.08 -10.04 21.24
N ASN A 107 -3.91 -11.31 21.58
CA ASN A 107 -3.43 -11.78 22.88
C ASN A 107 -1.91 -12.05 22.82
N CYS A 108 -1.35 -12.07 21.60
CA CYS A 108 0.08 -12.26 21.38
C CYS A 108 0.83 -11.03 21.88
N GLY A 109 1.72 -11.18 22.87
CA GLY A 109 2.49 -10.06 23.43
C GLY A 109 2.14 -9.70 24.87
N GLU A 110 1.00 -10.13 25.40
CA GLU A 110 0.67 -9.94 26.84
C GLU A 110 1.67 -10.66 27.76
N ASN A 111 2.23 -11.78 27.27
CA ASN A 111 3.32 -12.54 27.91
C ASN A 111 4.65 -12.49 27.10
N GLY A 112 4.73 -11.66 26.05
CA GLY A 112 5.88 -11.55 25.16
C GLY A 112 6.65 -10.23 25.33
N ARG A 113 7.75 -10.03 24.58
CA ARG A 113 8.56 -8.79 24.65
C ARG A 113 7.80 -7.54 24.18
N LEU A 114 6.77 -7.70 23.36
CA LEU A 114 5.98 -6.61 22.79
C LEU A 114 4.72 -6.39 23.64
N ASN A 115 4.76 -5.42 24.56
CA ASN A 115 3.56 -4.93 25.26
C ASN A 115 2.71 -4.12 24.27
N ILE A 116 1.87 -4.82 23.51
CA ILE A 116 1.02 -4.22 22.48
C ILE A 116 -0.32 -3.79 23.06
N ASN A 117 -0.43 -2.51 23.41
CA ASN A 117 -1.69 -1.88 23.82
C ASN A 117 -2.55 -1.46 22.61
N SER A 118 -2.50 -2.24 21.52
CA SER A 118 -3.30 -2.00 20.32
C SER A 118 -4.79 -2.22 20.61
N LYS A 119 -5.63 -1.37 20.02
CA LYS A 119 -7.07 -1.35 20.30
C LYS A 119 -7.88 -1.33 19.01
N VAL A 120 -8.96 -2.09 19.03
CA VAL A 120 -10.06 -1.95 18.07
C VAL A 120 -11.13 -1.13 18.77
N PHE A 121 -11.36 0.08 18.28
CA PHE A 121 -12.46 0.91 18.76
C PHE A 121 -13.75 0.55 18.04
N GLY A 122 -14.87 0.73 18.73
CA GLY A 122 -16.20 0.44 18.22
C GLY A 122 -16.60 1.30 17.02
N THR A 123 -17.85 1.14 16.58
CA THR A 123 -18.35 1.79 15.38
C THR A 123 -18.62 3.28 15.58
N TYR A 124 -18.07 4.11 14.71
CA TYR A 124 -18.32 5.55 14.61
C TYR A 124 -19.18 5.84 13.39
N LYS A 125 -20.09 6.80 13.52
CA LYS A 125 -20.89 7.31 12.40
C LYS A 125 -20.16 8.44 11.71
N ARG A 126 -20.10 8.40 10.38
CA ARG A 126 -19.56 9.45 9.52
C ARG A 126 -20.69 10.24 8.87
N ASN A 127 -20.41 11.50 8.56
CA ASN A 127 -21.35 12.36 7.83
C ASN A 127 -21.40 12.02 6.33
N ASN A 128 -20.27 11.62 5.75
CA ASN A 128 -20.14 11.26 4.34
C ASN A 128 -20.01 9.74 4.18
N SER A 129 -20.35 9.23 3.00
CA SER A 129 -20.19 7.81 2.67
C SER A 129 -18.70 7.44 2.57
N VAL A 130 -18.31 6.23 3.00
CA VAL A 130 -16.91 5.75 2.80
C VAL A 130 -16.59 5.63 1.32
N ARG A 131 -17.61 5.53 0.45
CA ARG A 131 -17.42 5.37 -0.99
C ARG A 131 -16.60 6.51 -1.60
N GLU A 132 -16.67 7.70 -1.01
CA GLU A 132 -15.87 8.87 -1.41
C GLU A 132 -14.36 8.69 -1.15
N CYS A 133 -13.97 7.80 -0.23
CA CYS A 133 -12.57 7.53 0.10
C CYS A 133 -11.91 6.53 -0.86
N TYR A 134 -12.70 5.80 -1.65
CA TYR A 134 -12.16 4.90 -2.66
C TYR A 134 -11.65 5.74 -3.82
N THR A 135 -10.37 5.61 -4.13
CA THR A 135 -9.87 6.02 -5.44
C THR A 135 -10.63 5.18 -6.46
N GLY A 136 -11.39 5.82 -7.35
CA GLY A 136 -12.00 5.11 -8.49
C GLY A 136 -10.92 4.36 -9.26
N ASP A 137 -11.30 3.25 -9.91
CA ASP A 137 -10.36 2.41 -10.67
C ASP A 137 -9.32 3.25 -11.41
N ASN A 138 -8.05 2.98 -11.13
CA ASN A 138 -6.94 3.82 -11.55
C ASN A 138 -7.06 4.12 -13.05
N PHE A 139 -7.18 5.41 -13.39
CA PHE A 139 -7.15 5.88 -14.78
C PHE A 139 -5.88 5.41 -15.53
N GLU A 140 -4.80 5.05 -14.83
CA GLU A 140 -3.61 4.45 -15.44
C GLU A 140 -3.86 3.06 -16.05
N ASP A 141 -4.71 2.24 -15.43
CA ASP A 141 -5.08 0.94 -16.01
C ASP A 141 -5.96 1.13 -17.24
N ALA A 142 -6.88 2.11 -17.18
CA ALA A 142 -7.66 2.52 -18.34
C ALA A 142 -6.77 3.09 -19.46
N ASP A 143 -5.77 3.91 -19.15
CA ASP A 143 -4.84 4.49 -20.13
C ASP A 143 -3.99 3.41 -20.80
N ASN A 144 -3.51 2.42 -20.04
CA ASN A 144 -2.79 1.27 -20.59
C ASN A 144 -3.67 0.42 -21.51
N ILE A 145 -4.92 0.17 -21.13
CA ILE A 145 -5.90 -0.56 -21.95
C ILE A 145 -6.21 0.24 -23.23
N ILE A 146 -6.45 1.54 -23.12
CA ILE A 146 -6.73 2.42 -24.26
C ILE A 146 -5.53 2.46 -25.22
N LYS A 147 -4.31 2.59 -24.70
CA LYS A 147 -3.07 2.54 -25.51
C LYS A 147 -2.93 1.21 -26.25
N LEU A 148 -3.19 0.09 -25.59
CA LEU A 148 -3.20 -1.23 -26.22
C LEU A 148 -4.23 -1.29 -27.37
N MET A 149 -5.45 -0.80 -27.14
CA MET A 149 -6.49 -0.76 -28.18
C MET A 149 -6.08 0.10 -29.37
N ILE A 150 -5.49 1.28 -29.13
CA ILE A 150 -4.99 2.16 -30.19
C ILE A 150 -3.89 1.48 -31.01
N TYR A 151 -2.92 0.82 -30.37
CA TYR A 151 -1.86 0.12 -31.09
C TYR A 151 -2.38 -1.02 -31.95
N VAL A 152 -3.33 -1.81 -31.44
CA VAL A 152 -3.95 -2.90 -32.21
C VAL A 152 -4.73 -2.34 -33.40
N LEU A 153 -5.58 -1.33 -33.18
CA LEU A 153 -6.36 -0.71 -34.25
C LEU A 153 -5.46 -0.08 -35.32
N THR A 154 -4.39 0.60 -34.91
CA THR A 154 -3.41 1.18 -35.84
C THR A 154 -2.68 0.11 -36.66
N GLY A 155 -2.33 -1.03 -36.03
CA GLY A 155 -1.74 -2.16 -36.75
C GLY A 155 -2.69 -2.75 -37.81
N ILE A 156 -3.96 -2.94 -37.45
CA ILE A 156 -4.98 -3.47 -38.37
C ILE A 156 -5.21 -2.53 -39.55
N THR A 157 -5.32 -1.22 -39.31
CA THR A 157 -5.53 -0.25 -40.39
C THR A 157 -4.35 -0.23 -41.35
N LEU A 158 -3.11 -0.23 -40.85
CA LEU A 158 -1.92 -0.31 -41.69
C LEU A 158 -1.89 -1.57 -42.57
N ILE A 159 -2.19 -2.74 -41.99
CA ILE A 159 -2.25 -4.02 -42.73
C ILE A 159 -3.33 -3.97 -43.81
N SER A 160 -4.50 -3.41 -43.50
CA SER A 160 -5.63 -3.33 -44.45
C SER A 160 -5.40 -2.38 -45.63
N ILE A 161 -4.58 -1.33 -45.45
CA ILE A 161 -4.31 -0.30 -46.46
C ILE A 161 -3.16 -0.70 -47.41
N ILE A 162 -2.26 -1.60 -46.99
CA ILE A 162 -1.12 -2.05 -47.82
C ILE A 162 -1.56 -2.70 -49.15
N PRO A 163 -2.51 -3.66 -49.19
CA PRO A 163 -2.98 -4.25 -50.44
C PRO A 163 -3.55 -3.25 -51.45
N PRO A 164 -4.51 -2.36 -51.10
CA PRO A 164 -5.05 -1.40 -52.05
C PRO A 164 -4.00 -0.40 -52.55
N ILE A 165 -3.06 0.04 -51.70
CA ILE A 165 -1.93 0.88 -52.17
C ILE A 165 -1.09 0.13 -53.20
N PHE A 166 -0.77 -1.14 -52.96
CA PHE A 166 -0.01 -1.95 -53.91
C PHE A 166 -0.74 -2.12 -55.25
N PHE A 167 -2.05 -2.37 -55.22
CA PHE A 167 -2.87 -2.44 -56.43
C PHE A 167 -2.93 -1.11 -57.18
N ILE A 168 -3.09 0.02 -56.49
CA ILE A 168 -3.10 1.35 -57.11
C ILE A 168 -1.75 1.67 -57.74
N LEU A 169 -0.63 1.37 -57.07
CA LEU A 169 0.71 1.56 -57.62
C LEU A 169 0.93 0.70 -58.87
N LYS A 170 0.50 -0.57 -58.84
CA LYS A 170 0.56 -1.44 -60.02
C LYS A 170 -0.27 -0.89 -61.17
N ALA A 171 -1.50 -0.45 -60.91
CA ALA A 171 -2.36 0.15 -61.93
C ALA A 171 -1.76 1.44 -62.52
N ALA A 172 -1.20 2.32 -61.69
CA ALA A 172 -0.54 3.55 -62.13
C ALA A 172 0.70 3.27 -63.01
N VAL A 173 1.51 2.26 -62.66
CA VAL A 173 2.70 1.86 -63.45
C VAL A 173 2.30 1.26 -64.80
N VAL A 174 1.24 0.46 -64.84
CA VAL A 174 0.72 -0.10 -66.10
C VAL A 174 0.19 1.03 -67.00
N PHE A 175 -0.60 1.95 -66.44
CA PHE A 175 -1.16 3.07 -67.19
C PHE A 175 -0.08 4.05 -67.71
N SER A 176 1.01 4.23 -66.97
CA SER A 176 2.16 5.04 -67.43
C SER A 176 3.01 4.37 -68.51
N ARG A 177 2.84 3.06 -68.75
CA ARG A 177 3.52 2.33 -69.84
C ARG A 177 2.72 2.30 -71.15
N GLU A 178 1.43 2.59 -71.11
CA GLU A 178 0.54 2.65 -72.29
C GLU A 178 0.45 4.05 -72.92
N LYS A 179 1.10 5.06 -72.35
CA LYS A 179 1.33 6.39 -72.95
C LYS A 179 2.77 6.52 -73.44
#